data_AF-A0AAV3XFU4-F1
#
_entry.id   AF-A0AAV3XFU4-F1
#
_cell.length_a   1.000
_cell.length_b   1.000
_cell.length_c   1.000
_cell.angle_alpha   90.00
_cell.angle_beta   90.00
_cell.angle_gamma   90.00
#
_symmetry.space_group_name_H-M   'P 1'
#
loop_
_entity.id
_entity.type
_entity.pdbx_description
1 polymer ?
#
loop_
_entity_poly.entity_id
_entity_poly.type
_entity_poly.pdbx_seq_one_letter_code
_entity_poly.pdbx_strand_id
1 'polypeptide(L)'
;MSDRTRGVWIWNLSKIRSDYLDKLVERQVKRVYLKVFDGKFQGKLQPTFWDWQCSAEIVQQFQLLGIQVYGWGYHYGTSDVDEQVAKVKQALAWGLDGYILDLEKEVEDRSTHPNVEKLLATLRPLVKEGTLGYTSFGHPGLHPNVPWKMLDRYCDIALPQIYFEKFTFKPTTSEEVKDCLDAHKRLGLTKPILPIWGDESDTPKPAIAAELQDYLSNFPGSSIWRIPDVDERGEAWNLVYSDFELPTLTRILRRGSKGDDVKALQKVLNARGFNAGTVDGDFGPKTEAGVKAFQTEADITVDGEVGAQTWTALGGKFKAAQLVKFGDLSESEKQEVEAGFYFPPAFGNRYANTSNSTPKQWSGNAGQRSRYIQDADMPVVADSESRSADQIRAVINYFNVEDSGNKRFWPNGGVTCCNIFARDVMRCLRAPLTHWVGEKEQDANAMFDWLSNPANGWRKVSATAATEAASKGIPTLGCWKNPGGIGHIVVVRPEPGEPNNPRIAQAGAINFANGLASKGLSPAKGRFTYFVYD
;
A
#
# COMPACT_ATOMS: atom_id res chain seq x y z
N MET A 1 -14.27 2.85 -1.59
CA MET A 1 -14.54 2.28 -2.93
C MET A 1 -13.40 2.73 -3.82
N SER A 2 -12.75 1.77 -4.47
CA SER A 2 -11.55 1.93 -5.30
C SER A 2 -11.97 2.34 -6.70
N ASP A 3 -11.40 3.41 -7.26
CA ASP A 3 -11.50 3.56 -8.71
C ASP A 3 -10.42 4.49 -9.30
N ARG A 4 -9.36 3.87 -9.84
CA ARG A 4 -8.37 4.51 -10.73
C ARG A 4 -8.76 4.24 -12.16
N THR A 5 -9.93 4.73 -12.52
CA THR A 5 -10.65 4.23 -13.67
C THR A 5 -10.40 5.02 -14.94
N ARG A 6 -10.22 4.21 -15.99
CA ARG A 6 -9.88 4.52 -17.38
C ARG A 6 -10.71 5.70 -17.90
N GLY A 7 -10.04 6.71 -18.48
CA GLY A 7 -10.67 7.93 -18.96
C GLY A 7 -10.68 8.07 -20.48
N VAL A 8 -11.81 8.46 -21.06
CA VAL A 8 -11.95 8.81 -22.49
C VAL A 8 -12.37 10.27 -22.61
N TRP A 9 -11.73 11.05 -23.48
CA TRP A 9 -12.13 12.43 -23.74
C TRP A 9 -13.22 12.52 -24.80
N ILE A 10 -14.18 13.43 -24.60
CA ILE A 10 -15.31 13.69 -25.48
C ILE A 10 -15.36 15.18 -25.78
N TRP A 11 -14.97 15.53 -27.02
CA TRP A 11 -14.91 16.92 -27.49
C TRP A 11 -16.27 17.44 -27.98
N ASN A 12 -17.00 16.66 -28.78
CA ASN A 12 -18.25 17.13 -29.39
C ASN A 12 -19.37 16.10 -29.24
N LEU A 13 -20.28 16.36 -28.30
CA LEU A 13 -21.43 15.50 -28.01
C LEU A 13 -22.40 15.40 -29.18
N SER A 14 -22.59 16.45 -29.97
CA SER A 14 -23.54 16.40 -31.09
C SER A 14 -23.05 15.56 -32.27
N LYS A 15 -21.76 15.22 -32.29
CA LYS A 15 -21.13 14.40 -33.33
C LYS A 15 -20.86 12.96 -32.91
N ILE A 16 -21.15 12.58 -31.66
CA ILE A 16 -21.04 11.17 -31.26
C ILE A 16 -22.20 10.37 -31.85
N ARG A 17 -21.94 9.11 -32.18
CA ARG A 17 -22.98 8.20 -32.67
C ARG A 17 -23.99 7.89 -31.57
N SER A 18 -25.22 7.53 -31.96
CA SER A 18 -26.28 7.15 -31.03
C SER A 18 -25.96 5.92 -30.18
N ASP A 19 -25.08 5.03 -30.65
CA ASP A 19 -24.64 3.80 -29.96
C ASP A 19 -23.37 4.01 -29.09
N TYR A 20 -22.89 5.26 -28.95
CA TYR A 20 -21.61 5.52 -28.31
C TYR A 20 -21.59 5.15 -26.82
N LEU A 21 -22.69 5.37 -26.10
CA LEU A 21 -22.81 4.97 -24.69
C LEU A 21 -22.72 3.45 -24.52
N ASP A 22 -23.36 2.67 -25.41
CA ASP A 22 -23.28 1.21 -25.39
C ASP A 22 -21.83 0.75 -25.58
N LYS A 23 -21.10 1.39 -26.50
CA LYS A 23 -19.67 1.12 -26.69
C LYS A 23 -18.85 1.43 -25.44
N LEU A 24 -19.13 2.51 -24.71
CA LEU A 24 -18.41 2.80 -23.46
C LEU A 24 -18.62 1.67 -22.43
N VAL A 25 -19.83 1.13 -22.35
CA VAL A 25 -20.18 0.01 -21.45
C VAL A 25 -19.50 -1.29 -21.89
N GLU A 26 -19.58 -1.64 -23.18
CA GLU A 26 -18.91 -2.82 -23.75
C GLU A 26 -17.40 -2.82 -23.47
N ARG A 27 -16.79 -1.63 -23.48
CA ARG A 27 -15.36 -1.43 -23.21
C ARG A 27 -15.02 -1.23 -21.74
N GLN A 28 -16.02 -1.32 -20.87
CA GLN A 28 -15.87 -1.10 -19.43
C GLN A 28 -15.13 0.22 -19.14
N VAL A 29 -15.48 1.27 -19.88
CA VAL A 29 -15.05 2.64 -19.56
C VAL A 29 -15.76 3.04 -18.28
N LYS A 30 -15.02 3.74 -17.42
CA LYS A 30 -15.46 4.08 -16.07
C LYS A 30 -15.28 5.56 -15.76
N ARG A 31 -14.62 6.30 -16.65
CA ARG A 31 -14.49 7.74 -16.60
C ARG A 31 -14.57 8.35 -17.99
N VAL A 32 -15.23 9.49 -18.11
CA VAL A 32 -15.21 10.34 -19.30
C VAL A 32 -14.82 11.77 -18.93
N TYR A 33 -14.11 12.43 -19.84
CA TYR A 33 -13.82 13.86 -19.79
C TYR A 33 -14.70 14.54 -20.82
N LEU A 34 -15.81 15.11 -20.37
CA LEU A 34 -16.82 15.74 -21.21
C LEU A 34 -16.53 17.24 -21.39
N LYS A 35 -16.46 17.70 -22.64
CA LYS A 35 -16.31 19.12 -22.91
C LYS A 35 -17.56 19.88 -22.49
N VAL A 36 -17.43 20.82 -21.58
CA VAL A 36 -18.54 21.60 -21.02
C VAL A 36 -18.74 22.89 -21.81
N PHE A 37 -17.67 23.65 -22.00
CA PHE A 37 -17.66 24.94 -22.69
C PHE A 37 -16.24 25.30 -23.13
N ASP A 38 -16.11 26.33 -23.96
CA ASP A 38 -14.85 27.01 -24.23
C ASP A 38 -14.89 28.47 -23.76
N GLY A 39 -13.75 28.94 -23.25
CA GLY A 39 -13.53 30.34 -22.95
C GLY A 39 -13.56 31.22 -24.21
N LYS A 40 -13.51 32.54 -24.00
CA LYS A 40 -13.52 33.52 -25.07
C LYS A 40 -12.15 34.16 -25.20
N PHE A 41 -11.60 34.19 -26.41
CA PHE A 41 -10.41 34.97 -26.71
C PHE A 41 -10.83 36.39 -27.07
N GLN A 42 -10.30 37.40 -26.38
CA GLN A 42 -10.64 38.82 -26.60
C GLN A 42 -12.16 39.08 -26.60
N GLY A 43 -12.91 38.41 -25.73
CA GLY A 43 -14.36 38.54 -25.60
C GLY A 43 -15.18 37.85 -26.70
N LYS A 44 -14.55 37.06 -27.59
CA LYS A 44 -15.24 36.31 -28.66
C LYS A 44 -14.94 34.81 -28.56
N LEU A 45 -15.95 34.01 -28.86
CA LEU A 45 -15.78 32.57 -29.04
C LEU A 45 -15.11 32.30 -30.39
N GLN A 46 -14.14 31.38 -30.44
CA GLN A 46 -13.51 30.98 -31.69
C GLN A 46 -14.48 30.13 -32.55
N PRO A 47 -14.38 30.18 -33.89
CA PRO A 47 -15.35 29.51 -34.78
C PRO A 47 -15.44 27.98 -34.61
N THR A 48 -14.37 27.34 -34.14
CA THR A 48 -14.28 25.90 -33.91
C THR A 48 -14.69 25.48 -32.50
N PHE A 49 -15.05 26.44 -31.65
CA PHE A 49 -15.30 26.25 -30.22
C PHE A 49 -16.76 26.50 -29.86
N TRP A 50 -17.15 26.00 -28.69
CA TRP A 50 -18.54 25.87 -28.29
C TRP A 50 -18.84 26.72 -27.07
N ASP A 51 -20.00 27.38 -27.08
CA ASP A 51 -20.40 28.17 -25.92
C ASP A 51 -20.83 27.28 -24.73
N TRP A 52 -21.49 26.15 -25.02
CA TRP A 52 -22.02 25.21 -24.03
C TRP A 52 -22.40 23.84 -24.63
N GLN A 53 -22.08 22.74 -23.94
CA GLN A 53 -22.46 21.38 -24.34
C GLN A 53 -22.99 20.49 -23.18
N CYS A 54 -22.83 20.88 -21.92
CA CYS A 54 -23.20 20.06 -20.77
C CYS A 54 -24.67 20.26 -20.35
N SER A 55 -25.30 19.25 -19.74
CA SER A 55 -26.58 19.39 -19.05
C SER A 55 -26.68 18.35 -17.92
N ALA A 56 -27.60 18.54 -16.98
CA ALA A 56 -27.84 17.55 -15.90
C ALA A 56 -28.27 16.19 -16.45
N GLU A 57 -29.08 16.17 -17.52
CA GLU A 57 -29.55 14.96 -18.18
C GLU A 57 -28.38 14.19 -18.82
N ILE A 58 -27.47 14.92 -19.49
CA ILE A 58 -26.28 14.32 -20.10
C ILE A 58 -25.39 13.68 -19.02
N VAL A 59 -25.09 14.41 -17.94
CA VAL A 59 -24.24 13.88 -16.85
C VAL A 59 -24.88 12.64 -16.22
N GLN A 60 -26.19 12.68 -15.95
CA GLN A 60 -26.93 11.54 -15.38
C GLN A 60 -26.91 10.30 -16.27
N GLN A 61 -26.96 10.44 -17.60
CA GLN A 61 -26.90 9.29 -18.51
C GLN A 61 -25.60 8.49 -18.36
N PHE A 62 -24.46 9.15 -18.21
CA PHE A 62 -23.18 8.47 -17.94
C PHE A 62 -23.16 7.86 -16.53
N GLN A 63 -23.66 8.58 -15.53
CA GLN A 63 -23.65 8.12 -14.14
C GLN A 63 -24.55 6.89 -13.91
N LEU A 64 -25.69 6.79 -14.61
CA LEU A 64 -26.55 5.60 -14.59
C LEU A 64 -25.85 4.34 -15.12
N LEU A 65 -24.84 4.52 -15.97
CA LEU A 65 -23.98 3.44 -16.47
C LEU A 65 -22.78 3.16 -15.56
N GLY A 66 -22.70 3.85 -14.40
CA GLY A 66 -21.59 3.75 -13.46
C GLY A 66 -20.29 4.38 -13.99
N ILE A 67 -20.39 5.40 -14.84
CA ILE A 67 -19.26 6.13 -15.42
C ILE A 67 -19.11 7.48 -14.71
N GLN A 68 -17.91 7.78 -14.20
CA GLN A 68 -17.56 9.09 -13.66
C GLN A 68 -17.47 10.14 -14.77
N VAL A 69 -17.94 11.35 -14.52
CA VAL A 69 -17.99 12.44 -15.50
C VAL A 69 -17.19 13.63 -15.00
N TYR A 70 -16.08 13.91 -15.67
CA TYR A 70 -15.27 15.10 -15.42
C TYR A 70 -15.56 16.10 -16.52
N GLY A 71 -15.85 17.35 -16.16
CA GLY A 71 -15.97 18.42 -17.14
C GLY A 71 -14.60 18.89 -17.61
N TRP A 72 -14.49 19.39 -18.83
CA TRP A 72 -13.32 20.16 -19.24
C TRP A 72 -13.70 21.33 -20.16
N GLY A 73 -12.80 22.30 -20.27
CA GLY A 73 -12.98 23.45 -21.13
C GLY A 73 -11.68 24.22 -21.36
N TYR A 74 -11.61 24.89 -22.51
CA TYR A 74 -10.45 25.69 -22.90
C TYR A 74 -10.42 27.02 -22.16
N HIS A 75 -9.28 27.37 -21.55
CA HIS A 75 -9.11 28.61 -20.80
C HIS A 75 -7.92 29.42 -21.34
N TYR A 76 -8.22 30.57 -21.92
CA TYR A 76 -7.23 31.47 -22.56
C TYR A 76 -6.41 32.33 -21.57
N GLY A 77 -6.65 32.23 -20.27
CA GLY A 77 -6.03 33.12 -19.27
C GLY A 77 -6.47 34.60 -19.39
N THR A 78 -7.68 34.82 -19.89
CA THR A 78 -8.32 36.14 -20.06
C THR A 78 -8.95 36.67 -18.77
N SER A 79 -9.31 37.96 -18.76
CA SER A 79 -9.77 38.67 -17.55
C SER A 79 -11.22 38.35 -17.12
N ASP A 80 -12.00 37.65 -17.94
CA ASP A 80 -13.38 37.22 -17.71
C ASP A 80 -13.49 36.02 -16.73
N VAL A 81 -12.60 35.96 -15.73
CA VAL A 81 -12.51 34.87 -14.76
C VAL A 81 -13.85 34.59 -14.08
N ASP A 82 -14.61 35.62 -13.73
CA ASP A 82 -15.88 35.46 -13.00
C ASP A 82 -16.97 34.80 -13.88
N GLU A 83 -16.96 35.05 -15.20
CA GLU A 83 -17.87 34.38 -16.17
C GLU A 83 -17.50 32.90 -16.30
N GLN A 84 -16.21 32.59 -16.42
CA GLN A 84 -15.70 31.21 -16.50
C GLN A 84 -16.01 30.43 -15.23
N VAL A 85 -15.82 31.04 -14.05
CA VAL A 85 -16.18 30.43 -12.75
C VAL A 85 -17.67 30.14 -12.67
N ALA A 86 -18.54 31.04 -13.14
CA ALA A 86 -19.98 30.83 -13.13
C ALA A 86 -20.38 29.61 -13.98
N LYS A 87 -19.78 29.48 -15.17
CA LYS A 87 -19.94 28.32 -16.05
C LYS A 87 -19.49 27.01 -15.39
N VAL A 88 -18.28 26.96 -14.82
CA VAL A 88 -17.78 25.76 -14.14
C VAL A 88 -18.66 25.40 -12.93
N LYS A 89 -19.06 26.40 -12.14
CA LYS A 89 -19.94 26.21 -10.97
C LYS A 89 -21.29 25.61 -11.37
N GLN A 90 -21.87 26.07 -12.48
CA GLN A 90 -23.12 25.51 -13.01
C GLN A 90 -22.94 24.05 -13.43
N ALA A 91 -21.86 23.72 -14.13
CA ALA A 91 -21.58 22.35 -14.56
C ALA A 91 -21.34 21.41 -13.35
N LEU A 92 -20.60 21.85 -12.33
CA LEU A 92 -20.43 21.10 -11.08
C LEU A 92 -21.76 20.84 -10.38
N ALA A 93 -22.68 21.82 -10.36
CA ALA A 93 -24.02 21.67 -9.78
C ALA A 93 -24.89 20.63 -10.50
N TRP A 94 -24.53 20.22 -11.72
CA TRP A 94 -25.19 19.16 -12.47
C TRP A 94 -24.61 17.77 -12.22
N GLY A 95 -23.69 17.65 -11.26
CA GLY A 95 -23.23 16.36 -10.74
C GLY A 95 -21.89 15.89 -11.30
N LEU A 96 -21.08 16.76 -11.90
CA LEU A 96 -19.72 16.37 -12.33
C LEU A 96 -18.86 15.90 -11.13
N ASP A 97 -18.06 14.86 -11.35
CA ASP A 97 -17.10 14.31 -10.39
C ASP A 97 -15.81 15.16 -10.28
N GLY A 98 -15.61 16.07 -11.23
CA GLY A 98 -14.47 16.99 -11.24
C GLY A 98 -14.42 17.85 -12.48
N TYR A 99 -13.38 18.68 -12.58
CA TYR A 99 -13.18 19.59 -13.70
C TYR A 99 -11.71 19.70 -14.10
N ILE A 100 -11.43 19.70 -15.39
CA ILE A 100 -10.08 19.80 -15.96
C ILE A 100 -9.97 21.09 -16.78
N LEU A 101 -9.00 21.94 -16.45
CA LEU A 101 -8.68 23.11 -17.25
C LEU A 101 -7.83 22.71 -18.45
N ASP A 102 -8.25 23.05 -19.65
CA ASP A 102 -7.44 22.93 -20.86
C ASP A 102 -6.71 24.25 -21.11
N LEU A 103 -5.37 24.20 -21.05
CA LEU A 103 -4.46 25.35 -21.06
C LEU A 103 -3.38 25.14 -22.11
N GLU A 104 -3.41 25.93 -23.17
CA GLU A 104 -2.45 25.80 -24.27
C GLU A 104 -1.61 27.08 -24.46
N LYS A 105 -1.42 27.52 -25.70
CA LYS A 105 -0.38 28.47 -26.10
C LYS A 105 -0.49 29.82 -25.40
N GLU A 106 -1.68 30.28 -25.05
CA GLU A 106 -1.88 31.58 -24.42
C GLU A 106 -1.26 31.66 -23.03
N VAL A 107 -1.19 30.55 -22.30
CA VAL A 107 -0.56 30.54 -20.97
C VAL A 107 0.96 30.61 -21.01
N GLU A 108 1.56 30.53 -22.21
CA GLU A 108 2.98 30.87 -22.39
C GLU A 108 3.23 32.39 -22.32
N ASP A 109 2.21 33.22 -22.54
CA ASP A 109 2.29 34.63 -22.20
C ASP A 109 2.09 34.81 -20.70
N ARG A 110 3.17 35.20 -20.01
CA ARG A 110 3.18 35.43 -18.56
C ARG A 110 2.19 36.52 -18.10
N SER A 111 1.74 37.39 -19.01
CA SER A 111 0.71 38.39 -18.70
C SER A 111 -0.64 37.76 -18.34
N THR A 112 -0.89 36.52 -18.76
CA THR A 112 -2.13 35.77 -18.50
C THR A 112 -2.12 35.08 -17.12
N HIS A 113 -0.94 34.85 -16.53
CA HIS A 113 -0.77 34.06 -15.31
C HIS A 113 -1.59 34.56 -14.10
N PRO A 114 -1.73 35.88 -13.85
CA PRO A 114 -2.57 36.37 -12.76
C PRO A 114 -4.05 35.97 -12.90
N ASN A 115 -4.56 35.93 -14.14
CA ASN A 115 -5.94 35.51 -14.39
C ASN A 115 -6.10 33.99 -14.20
N VAL A 116 -5.11 33.21 -14.67
CA VAL A 116 -5.08 31.75 -14.45
C VAL A 116 -5.01 31.43 -12.96
N GLU A 117 -4.18 32.11 -12.18
CA GLU A 117 -4.11 31.92 -10.73
C GLU A 117 -5.42 32.29 -10.04
N LYS A 118 -6.04 33.42 -10.42
CA LYS A 118 -7.35 33.83 -9.89
C LYS A 118 -8.41 32.77 -10.18
N LEU A 119 -8.43 32.23 -11.40
CA LEU A 119 -9.35 31.17 -11.80
C LEU A 119 -9.16 29.92 -10.92
N LEU A 120 -7.93 29.41 -10.82
CA LEU A 120 -7.59 28.22 -10.02
C LEU A 120 -7.92 28.40 -8.54
N ALA A 121 -7.54 29.53 -7.95
CA ALA A 121 -7.81 29.85 -6.54
C ALA A 121 -9.32 29.93 -6.25
N THR A 122 -10.12 30.35 -7.24
CA THR A 122 -11.58 30.43 -7.11
C THR A 122 -12.26 29.06 -7.34
N LEU A 123 -11.79 28.28 -8.31
CA LEU A 123 -12.35 26.96 -8.61
C LEU A 123 -12.03 25.91 -7.56
N ARG A 124 -10.82 25.94 -6.99
CA ARG A 124 -10.38 24.92 -6.02
C ARG A 124 -11.36 24.68 -4.87
N PRO A 125 -11.86 25.70 -4.15
CA PRO A 125 -12.84 25.49 -3.09
C PRO A 125 -14.26 25.16 -3.59
N LEU A 126 -14.55 25.25 -4.90
CA LEU A 126 -15.85 24.88 -5.48
C LEU A 126 -15.93 23.37 -5.79
N VAL A 127 -14.83 22.75 -6.18
CA VAL A 127 -14.75 21.31 -6.47
C VAL A 127 -14.60 20.49 -5.17
N LYS A 128 -15.31 20.86 -4.10
CA LYS A 128 -14.95 20.59 -2.68
C LYS A 128 -14.92 19.12 -2.21
N GLU A 129 -15.16 18.15 -3.09
CA GLU A 129 -14.90 16.71 -2.91
C GLU A 129 -14.43 16.00 -4.20
N GLY A 130 -14.32 16.73 -5.32
CA GLY A 130 -13.98 16.21 -6.64
C GLY A 130 -12.56 16.57 -7.09
N THR A 131 -12.15 16.08 -8.25
CA THR A 131 -10.80 16.36 -8.78
C THR A 131 -10.79 17.66 -9.58
N LEU A 132 -9.89 18.58 -9.24
CA LEU A 132 -9.53 19.69 -10.14
C LEU A 132 -8.22 19.32 -10.84
N GLY A 133 -8.21 19.31 -12.16
CA GLY A 133 -7.00 18.99 -12.93
C GLY A 133 -6.68 20.04 -13.96
N TYR A 134 -5.55 19.86 -14.63
CA TYR A 134 -5.24 20.58 -15.85
C TYR A 134 -4.72 19.63 -16.93
N THR A 135 -4.92 20.02 -18.18
CA THR A 135 -4.26 19.47 -19.35
C THR A 135 -3.53 20.60 -20.07
N SER A 136 -2.33 20.30 -20.56
CA SER A 136 -1.46 21.24 -21.27
C SER A 136 -0.44 20.45 -22.10
N PHE A 137 0.52 21.14 -22.69
CA PHE A 137 1.56 20.57 -23.55
C PHE A 137 2.27 19.35 -22.97
N GLY A 138 2.67 18.44 -23.85
CA GLY A 138 3.26 17.16 -23.48
C GLY A 138 4.65 17.30 -22.84
N HIS A 139 5.53 18.15 -23.37
CA HIS A 139 6.91 18.24 -22.90
C HIS A 139 7.19 19.62 -22.29
N PRO A 140 7.25 19.75 -20.95
CA PRO A 140 7.36 21.06 -20.29
C PRO A 140 8.67 21.80 -20.61
N GLY A 141 9.72 21.09 -21.02
CA GLY A 141 10.97 21.71 -21.48
C GLY A 141 10.84 22.47 -22.81
N LEU A 142 9.81 22.19 -23.62
CA LEU A 142 9.51 22.93 -24.84
C LEU A 142 8.61 24.14 -24.56
N HIS A 143 7.90 24.12 -23.43
CA HIS A 143 6.97 25.15 -22.98
C HIS A 143 7.34 25.70 -21.60
N PRO A 144 8.52 26.34 -21.46
CA PRO A 144 9.05 26.75 -20.15
C PRO A 144 8.27 27.91 -19.51
N ASN A 145 7.41 28.59 -20.27
CA ASN A 145 6.63 29.72 -19.76
C ASN A 145 5.25 29.33 -19.21
N VAL A 146 4.80 28.10 -19.45
CA VAL A 146 3.60 27.57 -18.77
C VAL A 146 3.86 27.57 -17.26
N PRO A 147 2.91 28.02 -16.42
CA PRO A 147 3.14 28.18 -14.99
C PRO A 147 3.01 26.85 -14.22
N TRP A 148 3.81 25.84 -14.58
CA TRP A 148 3.70 24.45 -14.08
C TRP A 148 3.61 24.32 -12.55
N LYS A 149 4.44 25.05 -11.81
CA LYS A 149 4.43 25.03 -10.33
C LYS A 149 3.20 25.71 -9.72
N MET A 150 2.61 26.68 -10.41
CA MET A 150 1.34 27.27 -10.00
C MET A 150 0.23 26.24 -10.21
N LEU A 151 0.20 25.57 -11.36
CA LEU A 151 -0.78 24.53 -11.67
C LEU A 151 -0.72 23.38 -10.64
N ASP A 152 0.47 22.88 -10.31
CA ASP A 152 0.70 21.84 -9.30
C ASP A 152 0.21 22.22 -7.89
N ARG A 153 0.22 23.52 -7.56
CA ARG A 153 -0.24 24.01 -6.25
C ARG A 153 -1.75 23.88 -6.08
N TYR A 154 -2.51 24.12 -7.16
CA TYR A 154 -3.98 24.19 -7.10
C TYR A 154 -4.66 22.90 -7.59
N CYS A 155 -4.08 22.22 -8.56
CA CYS A 155 -4.66 21.03 -9.15
C CYS A 155 -4.26 19.75 -8.39
N ASP A 156 -5.09 18.72 -8.50
CA ASP A 156 -4.87 17.39 -7.95
C ASP A 156 -4.18 16.45 -8.95
N ILE A 157 -4.25 16.78 -10.24
CA ILE A 157 -3.79 15.94 -11.34
C ILE A 157 -3.33 16.78 -12.54
N ALA A 158 -2.25 16.33 -13.18
CA ALA A 158 -1.78 16.81 -14.48
C ALA A 158 -2.06 15.77 -15.57
N LEU A 159 -2.60 16.21 -16.71
CA LEU A 159 -2.94 15.36 -17.85
C LEU A 159 -2.23 15.87 -19.12
N PRO A 160 -0.90 15.66 -19.28
CA PRO A 160 -0.16 16.21 -20.41
C PRO A 160 -0.60 15.61 -21.76
N GLN A 161 -0.77 16.47 -22.77
CA GLN A 161 -1.19 16.14 -24.13
C GLN A 161 0.00 15.68 -24.98
N ILE A 162 0.40 14.42 -24.83
CA ILE A 162 1.63 13.91 -25.47
C ILE A 162 1.53 13.93 -27.01
N TYR A 163 0.32 13.70 -27.53
CA TYR A 163 0.06 13.66 -28.98
C TYR A 163 0.30 15.02 -29.67
N PHE A 164 0.18 16.13 -28.95
CA PHE A 164 0.22 17.48 -29.52
C PHE A 164 1.64 17.91 -29.89
N GLU A 165 2.65 17.47 -29.15
CA GLU A 165 4.08 17.83 -29.36
C GLU A 165 4.63 17.39 -30.71
N LYS A 166 3.95 16.43 -31.36
CA LYS A 166 4.41 15.87 -32.61
C LYS A 166 4.09 16.75 -33.80
N PHE A 167 2.96 17.47 -33.82
CA PHE A 167 2.35 18.12 -35.00
C PHE A 167 2.46 17.32 -36.31
N THR A 168 2.67 16.00 -36.23
CA THR A 168 3.00 15.11 -37.36
C THR A 168 2.06 13.92 -37.43
N PHE A 169 0.99 13.92 -36.64
CA PHE A 169 -0.06 12.90 -36.63
C PHE A 169 0.49 11.46 -36.48
N LYS A 170 1.64 11.27 -35.80
CA LYS A 170 2.22 9.95 -35.57
C LYS A 170 1.74 9.37 -34.24
N PRO A 171 1.56 8.04 -34.12
CA PRO A 171 1.28 7.41 -32.84
C PRO A 171 2.33 7.76 -31.79
N THR A 172 1.91 8.04 -30.57
CA THR A 172 2.80 8.24 -29.41
C THR A 172 3.56 6.92 -29.12
N THR A 173 4.81 6.96 -28.66
CA THR A 173 5.58 5.77 -28.24
C THR A 173 5.80 5.75 -26.75
N SER A 174 6.07 4.57 -26.18
CA SER A 174 6.35 4.41 -24.75
C SER A 174 7.59 5.21 -24.29
N GLU A 175 8.60 5.37 -25.15
CA GLU A 175 9.77 6.21 -24.89
C GLU A 175 9.42 7.68 -24.77
N GLU A 176 8.56 8.20 -25.65
CA GLU A 176 8.13 9.60 -25.61
C GLU A 176 7.29 9.89 -24.37
N VAL A 177 6.44 8.93 -23.96
CA VAL A 177 5.72 9.01 -22.69
C VAL A 177 6.70 9.09 -21.53
N LYS A 178 7.70 8.22 -21.51
CA LYS A 178 8.73 8.23 -20.48
C LYS A 178 9.49 9.56 -20.45
N ASP A 179 9.91 10.07 -21.60
CA ASP A 179 10.63 11.35 -21.70
C ASP A 179 9.77 12.52 -21.22
N CYS A 180 8.49 12.56 -21.59
CA CYS A 180 7.51 13.53 -21.10
C CYS A 180 7.40 13.48 -19.57
N LEU A 181 7.22 12.28 -19.00
CA LEU A 181 7.09 12.10 -17.55
C LEU A 181 8.38 12.48 -16.82
N ASP A 182 9.53 12.11 -17.36
CA ASP A 182 10.84 12.47 -16.79
C ASP A 182 11.08 13.99 -16.87
N ALA A 183 10.65 14.65 -17.94
CA ALA A 183 10.71 16.10 -18.07
C ALA A 183 9.83 16.80 -17.01
N HIS A 184 8.62 16.30 -16.76
CA HIS A 184 7.78 16.81 -15.69
C HIS A 184 8.38 16.56 -14.30
N LYS A 185 8.96 15.38 -14.04
CA LYS A 185 9.64 15.08 -12.77
C LYS A 185 10.78 16.07 -12.49
N ARG A 186 11.53 16.49 -13.51
CA ARG A 186 12.62 17.47 -13.36
C ARG A 186 12.12 18.85 -12.91
N LEU A 187 10.85 19.18 -13.10
CA LEU A 187 10.26 20.41 -12.57
C LEU A 187 10.01 20.36 -11.05
N GLY A 188 10.04 19.17 -10.44
CA GLY A 188 9.71 18.95 -9.03
C GLY A 188 8.23 19.14 -8.73
N LEU A 189 7.35 18.66 -9.62
CA LEU A 189 5.90 18.63 -9.41
C LEU A 189 5.52 17.50 -8.44
N THR A 190 4.54 17.76 -7.58
CA THR A 190 4.15 16.85 -6.49
C THR A 190 2.88 16.06 -6.82
N LYS A 191 2.11 16.50 -7.82
CA LYS A 191 0.82 15.91 -8.16
C LYS A 191 0.96 14.76 -9.16
N PRO A 192 0.05 13.76 -9.10
CA PRO A 192 -0.03 12.69 -10.10
C PRO A 192 -0.08 13.23 -11.54
N ILE A 193 0.70 12.61 -12.41
CA ILE A 193 0.76 12.92 -13.84
C ILE A 193 0.22 11.72 -14.61
N LEU A 194 -0.95 11.88 -15.22
CA LEU A 194 -1.64 10.84 -15.98
C LEU A 194 -1.70 11.26 -17.45
N PRO A 195 -0.74 10.85 -18.29
CA PRO A 195 -0.66 11.33 -19.65
C PRO A 195 -1.89 11.00 -20.50
N ILE A 196 -2.18 11.89 -21.45
CA ILE A 196 -3.20 11.67 -22.46
C ILE A 196 -2.52 11.10 -23.70
N TRP A 197 -2.92 9.89 -24.07
CA TRP A 197 -2.55 9.29 -25.34
C TRP A 197 -3.56 9.71 -26.41
N GLY A 198 -3.10 10.16 -27.56
CA GLY A 198 -3.98 10.64 -28.61
C GLY A 198 -3.60 10.18 -30.01
N ASP A 199 -4.63 10.12 -30.85
CA ASP A 199 -4.60 10.16 -32.30
C ASP A 199 -5.58 11.28 -32.70
N GLU A 200 -5.06 12.43 -33.11
CA GLU A 200 -5.89 13.48 -33.72
C GLU A 200 -6.22 13.03 -35.15
N SER A 201 -7.50 13.17 -35.52
CA SER A 201 -8.06 12.79 -36.82
C SER A 201 -7.15 13.07 -38.01
N ASP A 202 -7.02 12.05 -38.87
CA ASP A 202 -6.61 12.08 -40.29
C ASP A 202 -5.27 11.43 -40.67
N THR A 203 -4.65 10.66 -39.77
CA THR A 203 -3.58 9.74 -40.18
C THR A 203 -4.04 8.30 -40.38
N PRO A 204 -3.61 7.65 -41.48
CA PRO A 204 -3.75 6.22 -41.60
C PRO A 204 -2.79 5.57 -40.60
N LYS A 205 -3.34 5.24 -39.43
CA LYS A 205 -3.07 4.06 -38.58
C LYS A 205 -3.06 4.43 -37.09
N PRO A 206 -3.90 3.79 -36.26
CA PRO A 206 -3.65 3.75 -34.82
C PRO A 206 -2.33 3.01 -34.53
N ALA A 207 -1.75 3.30 -33.36
CA ALA A 207 -0.88 2.34 -32.66
C ALA A 207 -1.61 0.98 -32.60
N ILE A 208 -0.91 -0.13 -32.84
CA ILE A 208 -1.58 -1.45 -32.79
C ILE A 208 -2.14 -1.68 -31.37
N ALA A 209 -3.12 -2.56 -31.25
CA ALA A 209 -3.75 -2.89 -29.96
C ALA A 209 -2.71 -3.16 -28.87
N ALA A 210 -1.70 -3.97 -29.17
CA ALA A 210 -0.66 -4.33 -28.23
C ALA A 210 0.09 -3.11 -27.66
N GLU A 211 0.35 -2.08 -28.48
CA GLU A 211 1.04 -0.86 -28.04
C GLU A 211 0.15 -0.01 -27.13
N LEU A 212 -1.14 0.13 -27.47
CA LEU A 212 -2.10 0.82 -26.60
C LEU A 212 -2.32 0.04 -25.29
N GLN A 213 -2.34 -1.30 -25.34
CA GLN A 213 -2.43 -2.15 -24.15
C GLN A 213 -1.23 -1.97 -23.23
N ASP A 214 -0.04 -1.99 -23.81
CA ASP A 214 1.21 -1.84 -23.09
C ASP A 214 1.26 -0.47 -22.41
N TYR A 215 0.88 0.60 -23.12
CA TYR A 215 0.72 1.92 -22.54
C TYR A 215 -0.23 1.94 -21.34
N LEU A 216 -1.48 1.46 -21.51
CA LEU A 216 -2.47 1.46 -20.43
C LEU A 216 -2.03 0.57 -19.24
N SER A 217 -1.26 -0.48 -19.49
CA SER A 217 -0.73 -1.39 -18.46
C SER A 217 0.46 -0.80 -17.70
N ASN A 218 1.31 -0.02 -18.38
CA ASN A 218 2.48 0.63 -17.80
C ASN A 218 2.14 1.97 -17.11
N PHE A 219 1.05 2.62 -17.52
CA PHE A 219 0.61 3.92 -17.00
C PHE A 219 -0.86 3.88 -16.52
N PRO A 220 -1.14 3.21 -15.38
CA PRO A 220 -2.50 3.06 -14.86
C PRO A 220 -3.13 4.40 -14.48
N GLY A 221 -4.36 4.63 -14.94
CA GLY A 221 -5.11 5.87 -14.74
C GLY A 221 -4.95 6.90 -15.87
N SER A 222 -4.04 6.66 -16.83
CA SER A 222 -3.94 7.44 -18.07
C SER A 222 -5.23 7.39 -18.88
N SER A 223 -5.35 8.32 -19.82
CA SER A 223 -6.56 8.51 -20.64
C SER A 223 -6.25 8.51 -22.13
N ILE A 224 -7.27 8.27 -22.94
CA ILE A 224 -7.19 8.36 -24.40
C ILE A 224 -8.05 9.50 -24.91
N TRP A 225 -7.54 10.25 -25.89
CA TRP A 225 -8.23 11.40 -26.49
C TRP A 225 -9.58 11.03 -27.12
N ARG A 226 -9.66 9.87 -27.76
CA ARG A 226 -10.90 9.33 -28.34
C ARG A 226 -10.79 7.83 -28.52
N ILE A 227 -11.93 7.14 -28.55
CA ILE A 227 -11.99 5.76 -29.05
C ILE A 227 -11.80 5.82 -30.58
N PRO A 228 -10.91 5.00 -31.19
CA PRO A 228 -10.76 4.92 -32.65
C PRO A 228 -12.08 4.59 -33.37
N ASP A 229 -12.30 5.18 -34.56
CA ASP A 229 -13.55 5.05 -35.32
C ASP A 229 -13.69 3.70 -36.06
N VAL A 230 -14.91 3.38 -36.50
CA VAL A 230 -15.41 2.04 -36.85
C VAL A 230 -14.92 1.50 -38.21
N ASP A 231 -14.21 2.29 -39.03
CA ASP A 231 -13.87 1.91 -40.40
C ASP A 231 -12.48 1.26 -40.60
N GLU A 232 -11.64 1.09 -39.56
CA GLU A 232 -10.32 0.45 -39.69
C GLU A 232 -9.98 -0.57 -38.58
N ARG A 233 -10.40 -1.83 -38.84
CA ARG A 233 -9.90 -3.15 -38.39
C ARG A 233 -9.32 -3.31 -36.97
N GLY A 234 -10.24 -3.50 -36.03
CA GLY A 234 -10.33 -4.78 -35.28
C GLY A 234 -9.41 -5.01 -34.08
N GLU A 235 -8.14 -4.63 -34.12
CA GLU A 235 -7.18 -5.11 -33.12
C GLU A 235 -7.34 -4.37 -31.77
N ALA A 236 -7.46 -3.04 -31.77
CA ALA A 236 -7.63 -2.23 -30.55
C ALA A 236 -8.96 -2.51 -29.81
N TRP A 237 -9.87 -3.24 -30.46
CA TRP A 237 -11.12 -3.74 -29.86
C TRP A 237 -10.93 -5.06 -29.11
N ASN A 238 -9.80 -5.75 -29.23
CA ASN A 238 -9.49 -6.91 -28.38
C ASN A 238 -8.67 -6.51 -27.15
N LEU A 239 -8.56 -5.21 -26.88
CA LEU A 239 -7.90 -4.68 -25.71
C LEU A 239 -8.69 -5.03 -24.45
N VAL A 240 -8.03 -5.74 -23.55
CA VAL A 240 -8.43 -5.84 -22.15
C VAL A 240 -7.93 -4.57 -21.50
N TYR A 241 -8.75 -3.51 -21.39
CA TYR A 241 -8.39 -2.14 -20.98
C TYR A 241 -7.75 -1.98 -19.56
N SER A 242 -6.72 -2.77 -19.28
CA SER A 242 -6.00 -3.11 -18.04
C SER A 242 -6.88 -3.70 -16.92
N ASP A 243 -6.72 -4.99 -16.62
CA ASP A 243 -7.27 -5.64 -15.41
C ASP A 243 -6.50 -5.26 -14.13
N PHE A 244 -5.71 -4.19 -14.18
CA PHE A 244 -4.80 -3.83 -13.10
C PHE A 244 -5.55 -3.06 -12.01
N GLU A 245 -6.31 -3.79 -11.20
CA GLU A 245 -6.64 -3.35 -9.85
C GLU A 245 -5.41 -3.47 -8.96
N LEU A 246 -5.17 -2.47 -8.12
CA LEU A 246 -4.20 -2.60 -7.05
C LEU A 246 -4.63 -3.75 -6.13
N PRO A 247 -3.81 -4.81 -5.98
CA PRO A 247 -4.19 -5.92 -5.14
C PRO A 247 -4.43 -5.45 -3.71
N THR A 248 -5.35 -6.13 -3.03
CA THR A 248 -5.45 -5.96 -1.58
C THR A 248 -4.21 -6.62 -0.97
N LEU A 249 -3.29 -5.83 -0.43
CA LEU A 249 -2.15 -6.39 0.29
C LEU A 249 -2.64 -7.04 1.57
N THR A 250 -2.21 -8.28 1.79
CA THR A 250 -2.46 -9.06 3.00
C THR A 250 -1.24 -9.14 3.92
N ARG A 251 -0.09 -8.63 3.47
CA ARG A 251 1.19 -8.62 4.18
C ARG A 251 1.95 -7.32 3.93
N ILE A 252 2.93 -7.03 4.78
CA ILE A 252 3.85 -5.90 4.62
C ILE A 252 4.94 -6.29 3.61
N LEU A 253 5.13 -5.49 2.56
CA LEU A 253 6.25 -5.69 1.63
C LEU A 253 7.49 -4.93 2.08
N ARG A 254 8.66 -5.54 1.98
CA ARG A 254 9.95 -4.94 2.36
C ARG A 254 11.07 -5.59 1.55
N ARG A 255 12.31 -5.10 1.71
CA ARG A 255 13.48 -5.72 1.04
C ARG A 255 13.50 -7.23 1.28
N GLY A 256 13.61 -7.99 0.19
CA GLY A 256 13.58 -9.46 0.20
C GLY A 256 12.20 -10.06 -0.04
N SER A 257 11.10 -9.31 0.07
CA SER A 257 9.77 -9.76 -0.37
C SER A 257 9.79 -10.10 -1.86
N LYS A 258 9.04 -11.14 -2.24
CA LYS A 258 8.90 -11.58 -3.63
C LYS A 258 7.44 -11.85 -3.98
N GLY A 259 7.06 -11.69 -5.25
CA GLY A 259 5.76 -12.10 -5.77
C GLY A 259 5.02 -11.04 -6.58
N ASP A 260 3.77 -11.35 -6.93
CA ASP A 260 2.95 -10.49 -7.79
C ASP A 260 2.48 -9.21 -7.08
N ASP A 261 2.39 -9.22 -5.76
CA ASP A 261 2.18 -8.02 -4.94
C ASP A 261 3.36 -7.04 -5.02
N VAL A 262 4.59 -7.55 -5.07
CA VAL A 262 5.80 -6.76 -5.33
C VAL A 262 5.80 -6.22 -6.75
N LYS A 263 5.41 -7.02 -7.77
CA LYS A 263 5.26 -6.51 -9.15
C LYS A 263 4.25 -5.37 -9.20
N ALA A 264 3.12 -5.51 -8.51
CA ALA A 264 2.11 -4.46 -8.45
C ALA A 264 2.66 -3.18 -7.81
N LEU A 265 3.39 -3.31 -6.70
CA LEU A 265 4.09 -2.19 -6.07
C LEU A 265 5.08 -1.52 -7.03
N GLN A 266 5.95 -2.29 -7.69
CA GLN A 266 6.93 -1.76 -8.64
C GLN A 266 6.27 -1.02 -9.79
N LYS A 267 5.20 -1.57 -10.37
CA LYS A 267 4.40 -0.89 -11.42
C LYS A 267 3.87 0.46 -10.93
N VAL A 268 3.27 0.51 -9.75
CA VAL A 268 2.64 1.74 -9.23
C VAL A 268 3.67 2.79 -8.85
N LEU A 269 4.78 2.39 -8.22
CA LEU A 269 5.88 3.32 -7.93
C LEU A 269 6.50 3.88 -9.21
N ASN A 270 6.71 3.04 -10.23
CA ASN A 270 7.24 3.48 -11.52
C ASN A 270 6.28 4.43 -12.25
N ALA A 271 4.99 4.10 -12.28
CA ALA A 271 3.94 4.94 -12.86
C ALA A 271 3.86 6.31 -12.18
N ARG A 272 4.10 6.37 -10.87
CA ARG A 272 4.16 7.63 -10.10
C ARG A 272 5.53 8.30 -10.11
N GLY A 273 6.49 7.75 -10.85
CA GLY A 273 7.79 8.38 -11.06
C GLY A 273 8.88 8.06 -10.05
N PHE A 274 8.64 7.19 -9.07
CA PHE A 274 9.57 6.91 -7.96
C PHE A 274 10.69 5.90 -8.29
N ASN A 275 10.77 5.39 -9.53
CA ASN A 275 11.82 4.48 -10.01
C ASN A 275 12.12 3.30 -9.04
N ALA A 276 11.21 2.32 -9.00
CA ALA A 276 11.35 1.09 -8.25
C ALA A 276 12.24 0.02 -8.94
N GLY A 277 12.88 0.37 -10.08
CA GLY A 277 13.63 -0.58 -10.91
C GLY A 277 12.73 -1.39 -11.86
N THR A 278 13.25 -2.53 -12.31
CA THR A 278 12.51 -3.47 -13.17
C THR A 278 11.30 -4.03 -12.42
N VAL A 279 10.19 -4.26 -13.13
CA VAL A 279 9.03 -4.97 -12.58
C VAL A 279 9.27 -6.47 -12.65
N ASP A 280 10.10 -6.98 -11.76
CA ASP A 280 10.50 -8.40 -11.69
C ASP A 280 9.81 -9.16 -10.56
N GLY A 281 9.17 -8.45 -9.62
CA GLY A 281 8.56 -9.04 -8.43
C GLY A 281 9.55 -9.32 -7.32
N ASP A 282 10.79 -8.83 -7.41
CA ASP A 282 11.80 -8.91 -6.36
C ASP A 282 11.97 -7.55 -5.69
N PHE A 283 11.64 -7.46 -4.40
CA PHE A 283 11.78 -6.21 -3.65
C PHE A 283 13.26 -5.99 -3.31
N GLY A 284 13.99 -5.45 -4.27
CA GLY A 284 15.42 -5.16 -4.18
C GLY A 284 15.74 -3.74 -3.69
N PRO A 285 17.03 -3.35 -3.70
CA PRO A 285 17.48 -2.03 -3.25
C PRO A 285 16.84 -0.86 -4.02
N LYS A 286 16.57 -1.03 -5.33
CA LYS A 286 15.88 -0.01 -6.14
C LYS A 286 14.42 0.16 -5.74
N THR A 287 13.71 -0.95 -5.49
CA THR A 287 12.32 -0.90 -5.02
C THR A 287 12.23 -0.24 -3.65
N GLU A 288 13.13 -0.55 -2.72
CA GLU A 288 13.19 0.14 -1.42
C GLU A 288 13.46 1.64 -1.56
N ALA A 289 14.39 2.03 -2.43
CA ALA A 289 14.67 3.44 -2.70
C ALA A 289 13.44 4.16 -3.25
N GLY A 290 12.71 3.53 -4.17
CA GLY A 290 11.45 4.07 -4.70
C GLY A 290 10.34 4.16 -3.64
N VAL A 291 10.23 3.18 -2.74
CA VAL A 291 9.30 3.25 -1.60
C VAL A 291 9.65 4.41 -0.68
N LYS A 292 10.92 4.58 -0.30
CA LYS A 292 11.36 5.67 0.58
C LYS A 292 11.15 7.05 -0.07
N ALA A 293 11.41 7.17 -1.36
CA ALA A 293 11.13 8.39 -2.12
C ALA A 293 9.64 8.71 -2.11
N PHE A 294 8.78 7.71 -2.35
CA PHE A 294 7.33 7.88 -2.25
C PHE A 294 6.87 8.26 -0.84
N GLN A 295 7.36 7.59 0.20
CA GLN A 295 7.00 7.89 1.59
C GLN A 295 7.39 9.32 1.99
N THR A 296 8.54 9.78 1.51
CA THR A 296 9.00 11.16 1.70
C THR A 296 8.06 12.14 1.02
N GLU A 297 7.69 11.90 -0.24
CA GLU A 297 6.77 12.74 -1.01
C GLU A 297 5.36 12.76 -0.41
N ALA A 298 4.90 11.64 0.13
CA ALA A 298 3.58 11.48 0.72
C ALA A 298 3.48 11.98 2.18
N ASP A 299 4.57 12.52 2.75
CA ASP A 299 4.66 12.97 4.15
C ASP A 299 4.22 11.88 5.17
N ILE A 300 4.71 10.66 4.97
CA ILE A 300 4.47 9.51 5.86
C ILE A 300 5.79 8.92 6.37
N THR A 301 5.71 7.97 7.30
CA THR A 301 6.89 7.31 7.88
C THR A 301 7.81 6.74 6.79
N VAL A 302 9.07 7.17 6.77
CA VAL A 302 10.08 6.75 5.77
C VAL A 302 10.87 5.55 6.30
N ASP A 303 10.24 4.38 6.33
CA ASP A 303 10.83 3.13 6.81
C ASP A 303 11.27 2.19 5.67
N GLY A 304 10.88 2.47 4.42
CA GLY A 304 11.13 1.62 3.26
C GLY A 304 10.25 0.37 3.19
N GLU A 305 9.19 0.31 3.99
CA GLU A 305 8.24 -0.79 4.03
C GLU A 305 6.86 -0.37 3.51
N VAL A 306 6.16 -1.33 2.91
CA VAL A 306 4.83 -1.12 2.33
C VAL A 306 3.81 -1.83 3.19
N GLY A 307 3.46 -1.18 4.30
CA GLY A 307 2.32 -1.52 5.14
C GLY A 307 1.05 -0.76 4.77
N ALA A 308 0.06 -0.75 5.66
CA ALA A 308 -1.24 -0.11 5.43
C ALA A 308 -1.13 1.36 5.00
N GLN A 309 -0.34 2.16 5.74
CA GLN A 309 -0.18 3.58 5.46
C GLN A 309 0.39 3.83 4.06
N THR A 310 1.51 3.18 3.73
CA THR A 310 2.17 3.31 2.42
C THR A 310 1.29 2.81 1.29
N TRP A 311 0.67 1.62 1.43
CA TRP A 311 -0.13 1.03 0.36
C TRP A 311 -1.44 1.80 0.11
N THR A 312 -2.08 2.30 1.16
CA THR A 312 -3.26 3.16 1.04
C THR A 312 -2.93 4.51 0.43
N ALA A 313 -1.78 5.11 0.76
CA ALA A 313 -1.29 6.31 0.08
C ALA A 313 -0.96 6.03 -1.41
N LEU A 314 -0.53 4.80 -1.72
CA LEU A 314 -0.42 4.27 -3.08
C LEU A 314 -1.76 3.91 -3.72
N GLY A 315 -2.90 4.18 -3.07
CA GLY A 315 -4.27 3.95 -3.55
C GLY A 315 -4.76 2.51 -3.49
N GLY A 316 -4.02 1.63 -2.83
CA GLY A 316 -4.37 0.23 -2.66
C GLY A 316 -5.13 -0.04 -1.35
N LYS A 317 -5.78 -1.21 -1.28
CA LYS A 317 -6.42 -1.68 -0.04
C LYS A 317 -5.42 -2.51 0.74
N PHE A 318 -5.35 -2.32 2.05
CA PHE A 318 -4.53 -3.16 2.91
C PHE A 318 -5.46 -3.90 3.87
N LYS A 319 -5.44 -5.23 3.82
CA LYS A 319 -6.11 -6.08 4.79
C LYS A 319 -5.03 -6.59 5.74
N ALA A 320 -4.97 -6.02 6.93
CA ALA A 320 -4.07 -6.54 7.96
C ALA A 320 -4.31 -8.04 8.12
N ALA A 321 -3.22 -8.83 8.07
CA ALA A 321 -3.31 -10.26 8.28
C ALA A 321 -4.01 -10.53 9.61
N GLN A 322 -5.12 -11.27 9.55
CA GLN A 322 -5.89 -11.58 10.73
C GLN A 322 -5.17 -12.66 11.53
N LEU A 323 -5.16 -12.48 12.86
CA LEU A 323 -4.90 -13.60 13.74
C LEU A 323 -6.06 -14.57 13.60
N VAL A 324 -5.75 -15.82 13.28
CA VAL A 324 -6.72 -16.91 13.21
C VAL A 324 -6.61 -17.72 14.50
N LYS A 325 -7.72 -18.29 14.96
CA LYS A 325 -7.65 -19.21 16.10
C LYS A 325 -6.96 -20.49 15.65
N PHE A 326 -6.05 -21.03 16.46
CA PHE A 326 -5.37 -22.28 16.13
C PHE A 326 -6.34 -23.45 15.86
N GLY A 327 -7.48 -23.47 16.55
CA GLY A 327 -8.54 -24.47 16.32
C GLY A 327 -9.17 -24.40 14.93
N ASP A 328 -9.15 -23.22 14.31
CA ASP A 328 -9.72 -22.95 12.98
C ASP A 328 -8.74 -23.28 11.84
N LEU A 329 -7.47 -23.59 12.15
CA LEU A 329 -6.47 -24.02 11.18
C LEU A 329 -6.78 -25.43 10.64
N SER A 330 -6.39 -25.70 9.40
CA SER A 330 -6.35 -27.06 8.86
C SER A 330 -5.33 -27.93 9.61
N GLU A 331 -5.45 -29.25 9.53
CA GLU A 331 -4.51 -30.17 10.20
C GLU A 331 -3.07 -30.04 9.67
N SER A 332 -2.88 -29.75 8.38
CA SER A 332 -1.56 -29.46 7.82
C SER A 332 -0.96 -28.18 8.38
N GLU A 333 -1.75 -27.10 8.48
CA GLU A 333 -1.30 -25.84 9.07
C GLU A 333 -0.98 -25.99 10.56
N LYS A 334 -1.76 -26.77 11.30
CA LYS A 334 -1.44 -27.12 12.70
C LYS A 334 -0.11 -27.86 12.78
N GLN A 335 0.11 -28.86 11.92
CA GLN A 335 1.38 -29.59 11.87
C GLN A 335 2.57 -28.67 11.57
N GLU A 336 2.42 -27.70 10.68
CA GLU A 336 3.47 -26.70 10.40
C GLU A 336 3.77 -25.81 11.61
N VAL A 337 2.73 -25.31 12.29
CA VAL A 337 2.86 -24.52 13.52
C VAL A 337 3.63 -25.32 14.58
N GLU A 338 3.37 -26.63 14.68
CA GLU A 338 4.04 -27.52 15.64
C GLU A 338 5.39 -28.09 15.17
N ALA A 339 5.69 -28.16 13.86
CA ALA A 339 6.86 -28.86 13.33
C ALA A 339 8.19 -28.28 13.83
N GLY A 340 8.20 -26.98 14.19
CA GLY A 340 9.34 -26.31 14.82
C GLY A 340 9.46 -26.49 16.33
N PHE A 341 8.48 -27.14 16.95
CA PHE A 341 8.36 -27.31 18.40
C PHE A 341 8.35 -28.80 18.72
N TYR A 342 9.50 -29.35 19.11
CA TYR A 342 9.58 -30.76 19.45
C TYR A 342 8.80 -31.07 20.74
N PHE A 343 7.80 -31.95 20.63
CA PHE A 343 7.09 -32.57 21.76
C PHE A 343 7.43 -34.07 21.76
N PRO A 344 8.04 -34.62 22.82
CA PRO A 344 8.42 -36.02 22.82
C PRO A 344 7.17 -36.93 22.77
N PRO A 345 7.16 -38.00 21.95
CA PRO A 345 6.02 -38.90 21.79
C PRO A 345 5.49 -39.49 23.11
N ALA A 346 6.39 -39.74 24.07
CA ALA A 346 6.07 -40.31 25.38
C ALA A 346 5.28 -39.36 26.30
N PHE A 347 5.15 -38.08 25.96
CA PHE A 347 4.45 -37.08 26.77
C PHE A 347 3.07 -36.68 26.23
N GLY A 348 2.71 -37.10 25.01
CA GLY A 348 1.38 -36.87 24.42
C GLY A 348 0.23 -37.49 25.24
N ASN A 349 0.51 -38.56 25.99
CA ASN A 349 -0.46 -39.25 26.84
C ASN A 349 -0.53 -38.73 28.29
N ARG A 350 0.19 -37.65 28.66
CA ARG A 350 -0.03 -37.00 29.96
C ARG A 350 -1.21 -36.01 29.97
N TYR A 351 -1.67 -35.59 28.79
CA TYR A 351 -2.85 -34.75 28.61
C TYR A 351 -3.97 -35.44 27.81
N ALA A 352 -3.68 -36.56 27.13
CA ALA A 352 -4.69 -37.44 26.55
C ALA A 352 -4.96 -38.62 27.52
N ASN A 353 -6.21 -38.72 28.00
CA ASN A 353 -6.65 -39.76 28.91
C ASN A 353 -6.81 -41.10 28.18
N THR A 354 -5.90 -42.05 28.40
CA THR A 354 -6.17 -43.49 28.22
C THR A 354 -5.43 -44.32 29.28
N SER A 355 -6.11 -44.58 30.40
CA SER A 355 -5.94 -45.70 31.35
C SER A 355 -4.54 -46.07 31.92
N ASN A 356 -4.43 -45.90 33.25
CA ASN A 356 -3.62 -46.63 34.24
C ASN A 356 -2.08 -46.71 34.09
N SER A 357 -1.38 -45.81 34.79
CA SER A 357 -0.55 -46.10 35.99
C SER A 357 0.39 -44.93 36.29
N THR A 358 0.40 -44.52 37.56
CA THR A 358 0.77 -43.21 38.12
C THR A 358 2.15 -42.64 37.75
N PRO A 359 2.20 -41.51 37.02
CA PRO A 359 3.33 -40.58 37.01
C PRO A 359 3.08 -39.42 38.00
N LYS A 360 4.14 -38.86 38.60
CA LYS A 360 4.08 -37.69 39.50
C LYS A 360 3.20 -36.58 38.89
N GLN A 361 2.06 -36.35 39.54
CA GLN A 361 1.12 -35.29 39.21
C GLN A 361 1.83 -33.93 39.35
N TRP A 362 1.71 -33.09 38.34
CA TRP A 362 1.45 -31.70 38.62
C TRP A 362 0.08 -31.68 39.30
N SER A 363 0.00 -31.24 40.56
CA SER A 363 -1.25 -31.22 41.35
C SER A 363 -2.25 -30.15 40.90
N GLY A 364 -2.02 -29.55 39.73
CA GLY A 364 -3.04 -28.84 39.00
C GLY A 364 -3.87 -29.80 38.16
N ASN A 365 -5.19 -29.73 38.29
CA ASN A 365 -6.10 -30.40 37.35
C ASN A 365 -5.61 -30.17 35.91
N ALA A 366 -5.82 -31.12 35.00
CA ALA A 366 -5.61 -30.90 33.56
C ALA A 366 -6.39 -29.67 33.00
N GLY A 367 -7.33 -29.13 33.79
CA GLY A 367 -7.96 -27.81 33.64
C GLY A 367 -7.29 -26.62 34.38
N GLN A 368 -5.99 -26.69 34.69
CA GLN A 368 -5.17 -25.56 35.16
C GLN A 368 -4.26 -24.98 34.05
N ARG A 369 -4.48 -25.34 32.77
CA ARG A 369 -4.38 -24.30 31.72
C ARG A 369 -5.41 -23.25 32.15
N SER A 370 -5.01 -21.99 32.33
CA SER A 370 -5.84 -21.01 33.04
C SER A 370 -7.26 -20.96 32.47
N ARG A 371 -8.21 -20.43 33.26
CA ARG A 371 -9.60 -20.17 32.85
C ARG A 371 -9.71 -19.29 31.56
N TYR A 372 -8.59 -18.85 30.98
CA TYR A 372 -8.47 -17.86 29.91
C TYR A 372 -7.71 -18.31 28.65
N ILE A 373 -7.00 -19.46 28.63
CA ILE A 373 -6.19 -19.85 27.45
C ILE A 373 -6.50 -21.30 27.05
N GLN A 374 -7.32 -21.47 26.01
CA GLN A 374 -7.48 -22.74 25.30
C GLN A 374 -6.56 -22.75 24.08
N ASP A 375 -5.91 -23.90 23.80
CA ASP A 375 -5.05 -24.02 22.62
C ASP A 375 -5.84 -23.76 21.34
N ALA A 376 -7.11 -24.17 21.28
CA ALA A 376 -7.99 -23.89 20.15
C ALA A 376 -8.21 -22.38 19.92
N ASP A 377 -8.24 -21.56 20.99
CA ASP A 377 -8.46 -20.11 20.90
C ASP A 377 -7.15 -19.30 20.74
N MET A 378 -6.00 -19.97 20.75
CA MET A 378 -4.70 -19.32 20.61
C MET A 378 -4.64 -18.53 19.29
N PRO A 379 -4.34 -17.22 19.32
CA PRO A 379 -4.29 -16.41 18.11
C PRO A 379 -2.98 -16.67 17.38
N VAL A 380 -3.07 -17.30 16.21
CA VAL A 380 -1.94 -17.67 15.38
C VAL A 380 -1.90 -16.77 14.15
N VAL A 381 -0.69 -16.38 13.76
CA VAL A 381 -0.48 -15.71 12.48
C VAL A 381 -0.76 -16.73 11.38
N ALA A 382 -1.74 -16.44 10.52
CA ALA A 382 -2.16 -17.35 9.47
C ALA A 382 -1.01 -17.72 8.53
N ASP A 383 -0.21 -16.71 8.13
CA ASP A 383 0.95 -16.85 7.26
C ASP A 383 2.19 -16.22 7.93
N SER A 384 3.28 -16.98 8.04
CA SER A 384 4.52 -16.50 8.66
C SER A 384 5.19 -15.36 7.87
N GLU A 385 4.89 -15.16 6.59
CA GLU A 385 5.38 -14.00 5.83
C GLU A 385 4.58 -12.72 6.10
N SER A 386 3.42 -12.85 6.74
CA SER A 386 2.48 -11.74 6.97
C SER A 386 2.64 -11.04 8.32
N ARG A 387 3.63 -11.45 9.13
CA ARG A 387 3.84 -10.94 10.50
C ARG A 387 4.00 -9.42 10.52
N SER A 388 3.35 -8.80 11.50
CA SER A 388 3.36 -7.34 11.74
C SER A 388 3.54 -7.03 13.23
N ALA A 389 3.96 -5.80 13.53
CA ALA A 389 4.04 -5.31 14.90
C ALA A 389 2.72 -5.45 15.66
N ASP A 390 1.58 -5.16 15.02
CA ASP A 390 0.26 -5.25 15.66
C ASP A 390 -0.10 -6.70 16.02
N GLN A 391 0.24 -7.66 15.17
CA GLN A 391 0.04 -9.08 15.49
C GLN A 391 0.93 -9.52 16.65
N ILE A 392 2.20 -9.10 16.70
CA ILE A 392 3.06 -9.35 17.86
C ILE A 392 2.44 -8.78 19.13
N ARG A 393 1.95 -7.53 19.10
CA ARG A 393 1.27 -6.90 20.25
C ARG A 393 0.04 -7.70 20.67
N ALA A 394 -0.82 -8.06 19.73
CA ALA A 394 -2.06 -8.78 20.00
C ALA A 394 -1.81 -10.17 20.57
N VAL A 395 -0.83 -10.92 20.03
CA VAL A 395 -0.41 -12.22 20.56
C VAL A 395 0.11 -12.08 22.00
N ILE A 396 1.01 -11.13 22.25
CA ILE A 396 1.55 -10.92 23.60
C ILE A 396 0.44 -10.55 24.59
N ASN A 397 -0.49 -9.68 24.18
CA ASN A 397 -1.58 -9.21 25.01
C ASN A 397 -2.62 -10.33 25.29
N TYR A 398 -2.86 -11.24 24.34
CA TYR A 398 -3.76 -12.39 24.53
C TYR A 398 -3.35 -13.25 25.73
N PHE A 399 -2.04 -13.47 25.90
CA PHE A 399 -1.52 -14.26 27.01
C PHE A 399 -1.66 -13.57 28.38
N ASN A 400 -1.96 -12.27 28.40
CA ASN A 400 -2.26 -11.50 29.61
C ASN A 400 -1.31 -11.84 30.79
N VAL A 401 -0.01 -11.76 30.53
CA VAL A 401 1.04 -12.29 31.44
C VAL A 401 1.03 -11.62 32.82
N GLU A 402 0.50 -10.40 32.89
CA GLU A 402 0.35 -9.58 34.10
C GLU A 402 -0.75 -10.06 35.05
N ASP A 403 -1.72 -10.83 34.55
CA ASP A 403 -2.84 -11.27 35.36
C ASP A 403 -2.39 -12.34 36.37
N SER A 404 -2.45 -11.99 37.66
CA SER A 404 -2.18 -12.90 38.78
C SER A 404 -3.14 -14.10 38.86
N GLY A 405 -4.29 -14.03 38.20
CA GLY A 405 -5.23 -15.12 37.97
C GLY A 405 -4.76 -16.11 36.90
N ASN A 406 -3.85 -15.70 36.02
CA ASN A 406 -3.25 -16.56 35.01
C ASN A 406 -2.11 -17.43 35.59
N LYS A 407 -2.51 -18.55 36.21
CA LYS A 407 -1.57 -19.49 36.86
C LYS A 407 -0.57 -20.17 35.92
N ARG A 408 -0.72 -20.01 34.59
CA ARG A 408 0.23 -20.55 33.60
C ARG A 408 1.58 -19.84 33.62
N PHE A 409 1.57 -18.53 33.89
CA PHE A 409 2.77 -17.69 33.83
C PHE A 409 3.16 -17.12 35.19
N TRP A 410 2.38 -17.41 36.24
CA TRP A 410 2.66 -16.89 37.57
C TRP A 410 3.75 -17.72 38.26
N PRO A 411 4.80 -17.08 38.81
CA PRO A 411 5.88 -17.79 39.50
C PRO A 411 5.38 -18.65 40.64
N ASN A 412 5.97 -19.84 40.82
CA ASN A 412 5.69 -20.71 41.95
C ASN A 412 6.98 -21.32 42.51
N GLY A 413 7.19 -21.23 43.82
CA GLY A 413 8.35 -21.83 44.49
C GLY A 413 9.71 -21.33 44.00
N GLY A 414 9.81 -20.09 43.51
CA GLY A 414 11.06 -19.51 42.98
C GLY A 414 11.38 -19.88 41.52
N VAL A 415 10.53 -20.66 40.86
CA VAL A 415 10.65 -21.01 39.44
C VAL A 415 9.83 -20.04 38.60
N THR A 416 10.45 -19.44 37.59
CA THR A 416 9.80 -18.54 36.61
C THR A 416 9.30 -19.31 35.39
N CYS A 417 8.26 -18.80 34.72
CA CYS A 417 7.66 -19.44 33.55
C CYS A 417 8.07 -18.76 32.23
N CYS A 418 9.23 -18.11 32.21
CA CYS A 418 9.66 -17.25 31.12
C CYS A 418 9.87 -18.00 29.79
N ASN A 419 10.41 -19.22 29.86
CA ASN A 419 10.55 -20.13 28.73
C ASN A 419 9.20 -20.59 28.17
N ILE A 420 8.20 -20.86 29.03
CA ILE A 420 6.84 -21.22 28.63
C ILE A 420 6.17 -20.06 27.90
N PHE A 421 6.25 -18.84 28.47
CA PHE A 421 5.67 -17.64 27.88
C PHE A 421 6.30 -17.30 26.52
N ALA A 422 7.63 -17.30 26.45
CA ALA A 422 8.35 -17.05 25.20
C ALA A 422 7.93 -18.07 24.12
N ARG A 423 7.88 -19.36 24.48
CA ARG A 423 7.45 -20.43 23.55
C ARG A 423 6.02 -20.23 23.06
N ASP A 424 5.08 -19.95 23.95
CA ASP A 424 3.67 -19.82 23.56
C ASP A 424 3.45 -18.62 22.62
N VAL A 425 4.13 -17.50 22.87
CA VAL A 425 4.15 -16.35 21.95
C VAL A 425 4.79 -16.72 20.63
N MET A 426 5.95 -17.38 20.64
CA MET A 426 6.66 -17.75 19.42
C MET A 426 5.89 -18.79 18.58
N ARG A 427 5.15 -19.70 19.22
CA ARG A 427 4.22 -20.65 18.58
C ARG A 427 3.13 -19.91 17.81
N CYS A 428 2.50 -18.91 18.43
CA CYS A 428 1.53 -18.05 17.77
C CYS A 428 2.11 -17.30 16.56
N LEU A 429 3.38 -16.91 16.64
CA LEU A 429 4.09 -16.18 15.59
C LEU A 429 4.72 -17.09 14.53
N ARG A 430 4.53 -18.42 14.61
CA ARG A 430 5.18 -19.41 13.72
C ARG A 430 6.70 -19.26 13.68
N ALA A 431 7.31 -18.94 14.82
CA ALA A 431 8.76 -18.84 15.01
C ALA A 431 9.24 -19.99 15.90
N PRO A 432 9.84 -21.06 15.37
CA PRO A 432 10.29 -22.21 16.15
C PRO A 432 11.14 -21.83 17.37
N LEU A 433 10.76 -22.34 18.54
CA LEU A 433 11.56 -22.24 19.76
C LEU A 433 11.53 -23.59 20.48
N THR A 434 12.72 -24.13 20.77
CA THR A 434 12.82 -25.48 21.36
C THR A 434 12.12 -25.57 22.72
N HIS A 435 11.32 -26.63 22.91
CA HIS A 435 10.79 -27.01 24.21
C HIS A 435 11.54 -28.22 24.79
N TRP A 436 11.92 -29.15 23.91
CA TRP A 436 12.65 -30.38 24.23
C TRP A 436 13.75 -30.60 23.18
N VAL A 437 14.89 -31.15 23.62
CA VAL A 437 15.94 -31.69 22.75
C VAL A 437 16.22 -33.10 23.23
N GLY A 438 15.83 -34.10 22.43
CA GLY A 438 15.71 -35.48 22.92
C GLY A 438 14.74 -35.56 24.10
N GLU A 439 15.13 -36.18 25.20
CA GLU A 439 14.28 -36.35 26.39
C GLU A 439 14.45 -35.23 27.45
N LYS A 440 15.16 -34.14 27.13
CA LYS A 440 15.43 -33.06 28.08
C LYS A 440 14.63 -31.80 27.79
N GLU A 441 13.86 -31.33 28.79
CA GLU A 441 13.16 -30.04 28.73
C GLU A 441 14.17 -28.89 28.74
N GLN A 442 13.90 -27.88 27.92
CA GLN A 442 14.80 -26.75 27.74
C GLN A 442 14.45 -25.61 28.70
N ASP A 443 15.38 -25.35 29.64
CA ASP A 443 15.40 -24.11 30.41
C ASP A 443 15.97 -22.95 29.57
N ALA A 444 15.99 -21.73 30.13
CA ALA A 444 16.50 -20.56 29.41
C ALA A 444 18.00 -20.67 29.05
N ASN A 445 18.80 -21.41 29.83
CA ASN A 445 20.22 -21.62 29.52
C ASN A 445 20.38 -22.52 28.29
N ALA A 446 19.60 -23.60 28.21
CA ALA A 446 19.61 -24.52 27.08
C ALA A 446 18.99 -23.88 25.82
N MET A 447 17.93 -23.08 25.99
CA MET A 447 17.36 -22.27 24.91
C MET A 447 18.37 -21.26 24.36
N PHE A 448 19.21 -20.64 25.19
CA PHE A 448 20.27 -19.76 24.71
C PHE A 448 21.26 -20.47 23.78
N ASP A 449 21.67 -21.68 24.14
CA ASP A 449 22.58 -22.49 23.33
C ASP A 449 21.93 -22.90 22.01
N TRP A 450 20.65 -23.27 22.06
CA TRP A 450 19.87 -23.60 20.86
C TRP A 450 19.69 -22.39 19.94
N LEU A 451 19.31 -21.22 20.48
CA LEU A 451 19.19 -19.96 19.73
C LEU A 451 20.54 -19.50 19.13
N SER A 452 21.66 -19.91 19.72
CA SER A 452 23.00 -19.57 19.25
C SER A 452 23.44 -20.39 18.04
N ASN A 453 22.71 -21.44 17.66
CA ASN A 453 22.98 -22.23 16.46
C ASN A 453 22.19 -21.64 15.26
N PRO A 454 22.87 -21.05 14.25
CA PRO A 454 22.20 -20.45 13.09
C PRO A 454 21.35 -21.42 12.27
N ALA A 455 21.63 -22.72 12.34
CA ALA A 455 20.83 -23.75 11.66
C ALA A 455 19.37 -23.80 12.15
N ASN A 456 19.07 -23.18 13.30
CA ASN A 456 17.73 -23.10 13.87
C ASN A 456 16.94 -21.86 13.39
N GLY A 457 17.48 -21.08 12.44
CA GLY A 457 16.81 -19.90 11.88
C GLY A 457 16.85 -18.64 12.75
N TRP A 458 17.64 -18.65 13.83
CA TRP A 458 17.83 -17.50 14.70
C TRP A 458 19.22 -16.91 14.53
N ARG A 459 19.30 -15.58 14.50
CA ARG A 459 20.58 -14.86 14.47
C ARG A 459 20.69 -13.85 15.60
N LYS A 460 21.92 -13.67 16.09
CA LYS A 460 22.25 -12.68 17.13
C LYS A 460 22.24 -11.26 16.57
N VAL A 461 21.69 -10.32 17.32
CA VAL A 461 21.61 -8.91 16.94
C VAL A 461 21.90 -7.98 18.12
N SER A 462 22.16 -6.71 17.81
CA SER A 462 22.21 -5.65 18.82
C SER A 462 20.82 -5.37 19.40
N ALA A 463 20.77 -4.73 20.57
CA ALA A 463 19.51 -4.31 21.19
C ALA A 463 18.70 -3.34 20.29
N THR A 464 19.37 -2.43 19.58
CA THR A 464 18.73 -1.53 18.61
C THR A 464 18.12 -2.32 17.45
N ALA A 465 18.89 -3.22 16.85
CA ALA A 465 18.40 -4.08 15.76
C ALA A 465 17.27 -5.02 16.21
N ALA A 466 17.25 -5.43 17.48
CA ALA A 466 16.15 -6.19 18.07
C ALA A 466 14.85 -5.36 18.14
N THR A 467 14.95 -4.09 18.54
CA THR A 467 13.80 -3.17 18.58
C THR A 467 13.27 -2.90 17.17
N GLU A 468 14.17 -2.65 16.22
CA GLU A 468 13.83 -2.48 14.81
C GLU A 468 13.17 -3.74 14.24
N ALA A 469 13.74 -4.92 14.46
CA ALA A 469 13.17 -6.19 14.00
C ALA A 469 11.75 -6.41 14.55
N ALA A 470 11.56 -6.24 15.86
CA ALA A 470 10.24 -6.36 16.48
C ALA A 470 9.24 -5.36 15.87
N SER A 471 9.63 -4.09 15.68
CA SER A 471 8.78 -3.06 15.05
C SER A 471 8.36 -3.41 13.62
N LYS A 472 9.12 -4.28 12.96
CA LYS A 472 8.84 -4.82 11.62
C LYS A 472 8.05 -6.13 11.67
N GLY A 473 7.54 -6.55 12.83
CA GLY A 473 6.84 -7.84 12.95
C GLY A 473 7.76 -9.06 12.95
N ILE A 474 9.08 -8.87 13.06
CA ILE A 474 10.02 -10.00 13.13
C ILE A 474 10.05 -10.51 14.58
N PRO A 475 9.75 -11.80 14.85
CA PRO A 475 9.80 -12.41 16.17
C PRO A 475 11.20 -12.28 16.74
N THR A 476 11.24 -11.70 17.94
CA THR A 476 12.49 -11.25 18.55
C THR A 476 12.48 -11.61 20.02
N LEU A 477 13.57 -12.22 20.49
CA LEU A 477 13.76 -12.67 21.86
C LEU A 477 14.99 -11.99 22.47
N GLY A 478 14.93 -11.71 23.77
CA GLY A 478 16.12 -11.47 24.59
C GLY A 478 16.36 -12.71 25.44
N CYS A 479 17.58 -13.25 25.44
CA CYS A 479 17.93 -14.41 26.26
C CYS A 479 19.25 -14.17 27.01
N TRP A 480 19.25 -14.45 28.31
CA TRP A 480 20.41 -14.37 29.19
C TRP A 480 20.74 -15.76 29.72
N LYS A 481 21.94 -16.24 29.37
CA LYS A 481 22.52 -17.47 29.92
C LYS A 481 23.22 -17.17 31.24
N ASN A 482 22.88 -17.94 32.28
CA ASN A 482 23.50 -17.92 33.59
C ASN A 482 24.11 -19.29 33.91
N PRO A 483 25.39 -19.52 33.61
CA PRO A 483 26.03 -20.83 33.85
C PRO A 483 26.04 -21.27 35.32
N GLY A 484 25.97 -20.33 36.26
CA GLY A 484 25.97 -20.59 37.70
C GLY A 484 24.58 -20.66 38.34
N GLY A 485 23.51 -20.68 37.54
CA GLY A 485 22.15 -20.68 38.08
C GLY A 485 21.07 -20.71 36.99
N ILE A 486 19.93 -20.08 37.28
CA ILE A 486 18.78 -20.04 36.39
C ILE A 486 18.97 -18.89 35.38
N GLY A 487 18.89 -19.21 34.08
CA GLY A 487 18.89 -18.22 33.00
C GLY A 487 17.54 -17.50 32.86
N HIS A 488 17.41 -16.59 31.89
CA HIS A 488 16.14 -15.88 31.66
C HIS A 488 15.90 -15.53 30.20
N ILE A 489 14.65 -15.64 29.75
CA ILE A 489 14.25 -15.34 28.36
C ILE A 489 13.03 -14.43 28.33
N VAL A 490 12.99 -13.50 27.38
CA VAL A 490 11.96 -12.45 27.27
C VAL A 490 11.58 -12.26 25.82
N VAL A 491 10.34 -11.81 25.58
CA VAL A 491 9.87 -11.45 24.24
C VAL A 491 10.09 -9.96 24.03
N VAL A 492 10.77 -9.57 22.95
CA VAL A 492 10.92 -8.15 22.60
C VAL A 492 9.63 -7.63 21.99
N ARG A 493 9.20 -6.45 22.43
CA ARG A 493 7.99 -5.81 21.95
C ARG A 493 8.28 -4.76 20.88
N PRO A 494 7.32 -4.53 19.98
CA PRO A 494 7.46 -3.60 18.87
C PRO A 494 7.19 -2.14 19.27
N GLU A 495 7.29 -1.77 20.55
CA GLU A 495 7.22 -0.37 20.97
C GLU A 495 8.61 0.29 20.98
N PRO A 496 8.69 1.62 20.78
CA PRO A 496 9.93 2.34 20.95
C PRO A 496 10.56 2.08 22.33
N GLY A 497 11.78 1.56 22.31
CA GLY A 497 12.63 1.39 23.49
C GLY A 497 13.51 2.61 23.73
N GLU A 498 14.34 2.52 24.77
CA GLU A 498 15.48 3.43 24.95
C GLU A 498 16.70 2.90 24.18
N PRO A 499 17.70 3.74 23.86
CA PRO A 499 18.93 3.27 23.23
C PRO A 499 19.54 2.09 24.01
N ASN A 500 19.78 0.97 23.32
CA ASN A 500 20.26 -0.29 23.89
C ASN A 500 19.37 -0.92 24.98
N ASN A 501 18.12 -0.49 25.11
CA ASN A 501 17.20 -0.94 26.15
C ASN A 501 15.79 -1.13 25.57
N PRO A 502 15.56 -2.24 24.85
CA PRO A 502 14.30 -2.54 24.17
C PRO A 502 13.13 -2.68 25.14
N ARG A 503 11.91 -2.50 24.63
CA ARG A 503 10.68 -2.90 25.32
C ARG A 503 10.54 -4.42 25.28
N ILE A 504 10.12 -5.04 26.38
CA ILE A 504 9.95 -6.48 26.50
C ILE A 504 8.66 -6.84 27.24
N ALA A 505 8.18 -8.06 27.03
CA ALA A 505 7.22 -8.76 27.86
C ALA A 505 7.90 -9.96 28.53
N GLN A 506 7.54 -10.27 29.77
CA GLN A 506 8.13 -11.39 30.50
C GLN A 506 7.17 -12.07 31.50
N ALA A 507 7.38 -13.37 31.68
CA ALA A 507 6.89 -14.18 32.79
C ALA A 507 8.05 -14.51 33.76
N GLY A 508 8.63 -13.48 34.38
CA GLY A 508 9.78 -13.59 35.28
C GLY A 508 9.35 -13.65 36.75
N ALA A 509 10.24 -13.31 37.70
CA ALA A 509 9.80 -13.15 39.10
C ALA A 509 8.80 -11.99 39.28
N ILE A 510 8.83 -11.02 38.36
CA ILE A 510 7.79 -10.01 38.19
C ILE A 510 7.32 -10.12 36.74
N ASN A 511 6.02 -10.36 36.56
CA ASN A 511 5.41 -10.40 35.26
C ASN A 511 5.08 -8.99 34.79
N PHE A 512 5.36 -8.71 33.53
CA PHE A 512 4.82 -7.54 32.86
C PHE A 512 4.70 -7.77 31.36
N ALA A 513 3.68 -7.18 30.78
CA ALA A 513 3.39 -7.24 29.37
C ALA A 513 4.12 -6.14 28.61
N ASN A 514 4.59 -5.06 29.27
CA ASN A 514 5.38 -4.01 28.63
C ASN A 514 6.28 -3.31 29.65
N GLY A 515 7.58 -3.57 29.57
CA GLY A 515 8.58 -2.87 30.38
C GLY A 515 9.91 -2.78 29.64
N LEU A 516 10.76 -1.86 30.06
CA LEU A 516 12.12 -1.79 29.55
C LEU A 516 12.90 -3.05 29.95
N ALA A 517 13.78 -3.53 29.08
CA ALA A 517 14.65 -4.67 29.37
C ALA A 517 15.47 -4.46 30.66
N SER A 518 15.81 -3.21 30.97
CA SER A 518 16.49 -2.79 32.20
C SER A 518 15.67 -2.95 33.49
N LYS A 519 14.34 -3.09 33.37
CA LYS A 519 13.42 -3.46 34.47
C LYS A 519 13.27 -4.98 34.61
N GLY A 520 13.82 -5.77 33.69
CA GLY A 520 13.97 -7.21 33.82
C GLY A 520 14.86 -7.57 35.01
N LEU A 521 14.60 -8.74 35.61
CA LEU A 521 15.17 -9.25 36.87
C LEU A 521 16.62 -8.79 37.19
N SER A 522 16.87 -8.49 38.47
CA SER A 522 18.12 -7.90 39.00
C SER A 522 19.45 -8.55 38.61
N PRO A 523 19.56 -9.87 38.27
CA PRO A 523 20.83 -10.42 37.79
C PRO A 523 20.98 -10.45 36.26
N ALA A 524 19.89 -10.24 35.50
CA ALA A 524 19.87 -10.26 34.02
C ALA A 524 20.01 -8.87 33.37
N LYS A 525 19.85 -7.80 34.15
CA LYS A 525 19.86 -6.42 33.69
C LYS A 525 21.12 -6.10 32.86
N GLY A 526 20.92 -5.70 31.61
CA GLY A 526 22.00 -5.37 30.67
C GLY A 526 22.80 -6.56 30.14
N ARG A 527 22.34 -7.80 30.37
CA ARG A 527 23.06 -9.04 30.00
C ARG A 527 22.32 -9.90 28.97
N PHE A 528 21.23 -9.40 28.39
CA PHE A 528 20.53 -10.11 27.34
C PHE A 528 21.35 -10.11 26.05
N THR A 529 21.48 -11.30 25.45
CA THR A 529 21.75 -11.41 24.01
C THR A 529 20.41 -11.40 23.28
N TYR A 530 20.31 -10.62 22.20
CA TYR A 530 19.10 -10.55 21.42
C TYR A 530 19.18 -11.43 20.18
N PHE A 531 18.07 -12.07 19.86
CA PHE A 531 17.92 -12.99 18.75
C PHE A 531 16.70 -12.60 17.92
N VAL A 532 16.83 -12.63 16.60
CA VAL A 532 15.73 -12.44 15.65
C VAL A 532 15.58 -13.69 14.82
N TYR A 533 14.34 -14.07 14.53
CA TYR A 533 14.01 -15.21 13.68
C TYR A 533 13.88 -14.75 12.23
N ASP A 534 14.69 -15.32 11.35
CA ASP A 534 14.76 -14.94 9.93
C ASP A 534 13.55 -15.44 9.10
#